data_AF-A0A6A6JRZ7-F1
#
_entry.id   AF-A0A6A6JRZ7-F1
#
_cell.length_a   1.000
_cell.length_b   1.000
_cell.length_c   1.000
_cell.angle_alpha   90.00
_cell.angle_beta   90.00
_cell.angle_gamma   90.00
#
_symmetry.space_group_name_H-M   'P 1'
#
loop_
_entity.id
_entity.type
_entity.pdbx_description
1 polymer ?
#
loop_
_entity_poly.entity_id
_entity_poly.type
_entity_poly.pdbx_seq_one_letter_code
_entity_poly.pdbx_strand_id
1 'polypeptide(L)'
;MREIRQLKYRNFNSTIRLYHFSAHRITLAEFKRSWAARHKYYSHSGIVDDTFKNDPVTEGDEIPPGCLEVAYLPRVFQNGGSAIGIRSANSIHWFCFRKSANSLIDNAIDLHSEPLFDMVASVEKNPEDYYGSEHWRWYESLRACQEAHMGQVCEK
;
A
#
# COMPACT_ATOMS: atom_id res chain seq x y z
N MET A 1 -9.16 -20.00 6.13
CA MET A 1 -8.51 -18.74 6.57
C MET A 1 -9.59 -17.70 6.80
N ARG A 2 -9.55 -16.88 7.86
CA ARG A 2 -10.51 -15.77 7.99
C ARG A 2 -10.17 -14.69 6.96
N GLU A 3 -11.16 -14.39 6.13
CA GLU A 3 -11.15 -13.31 5.16
C GLU A 3 -11.04 -11.96 5.87
N ILE A 4 -10.25 -11.06 5.32
CA ILE A 4 -10.16 -9.68 5.80
C ILE A 4 -11.14 -8.83 5.00
N ARG A 5 -11.80 -7.90 5.66
CA ARG A 5 -12.78 -7.02 5.02
C ARG A 5 -12.37 -5.57 5.23
N GLN A 6 -12.31 -4.80 4.15
CA GLN A 6 -12.00 -3.37 4.22
C GLN A 6 -13.13 -2.63 4.96
N LEU A 7 -12.76 -1.67 5.80
CA LEU A 7 -13.72 -0.74 6.40
C LEU A 7 -14.36 0.12 5.32
N LYS A 8 -15.59 0.58 5.51
CA LYS A 8 -16.18 1.62 4.63
C LYS A 8 -15.34 2.91 4.73
N TYR A 9 -15.15 3.62 3.62
CA TYR A 9 -14.34 4.85 3.57
C TYR A 9 -14.71 5.87 4.65
N ARG A 10 -16.01 6.10 4.86
CA ARG A 10 -16.51 7.01 5.91
C ARG A 10 -16.03 6.64 7.33
N ASN A 11 -15.73 5.37 7.58
CA ASN A 11 -15.22 4.86 8.87
C ASN A 11 -13.69 4.76 8.90
N PHE A 12 -13.01 4.88 7.77
CA PHE A 12 -11.56 4.90 7.69
C PHE A 12 -11.07 6.32 7.95
N ASN A 13 -10.51 6.57 9.13
CA ASN A 13 -10.06 7.90 9.59
C ASN A 13 -8.57 7.91 9.94
N SER A 14 -7.79 6.94 9.44
CA SER A 14 -6.36 6.90 9.73
C SER A 14 -5.57 7.60 8.63
N THR A 15 -4.56 8.37 9.02
CA THR A 15 -3.59 8.97 8.10
C THR A 15 -2.88 7.91 7.27
N ILE A 16 -2.80 8.16 5.96
CA ILE A 16 -2.00 7.37 5.02
C ILE A 16 -0.58 7.91 5.07
N ARG A 17 0.40 7.02 5.19
CA ARG A 17 1.82 7.41 5.15
C ARG A 17 2.42 7.04 3.82
N LEU A 18 3.12 7.98 3.20
CA LEU A 18 3.77 7.80 1.91
C LEU A 18 5.28 7.65 2.09
N TYR A 19 5.86 6.76 1.30
CA TYR A 19 7.28 6.44 1.34
C TYR A 19 7.87 6.33 -0.06
N HIS A 20 9.17 6.56 -0.14
CA HIS A 20 10.00 6.06 -1.24
C HIS A 20 10.59 4.70 -0.85
N PHE A 21 10.33 3.70 -1.68
CA PHE A 21 10.93 2.37 -1.59
C PHE A 21 12.12 2.24 -2.53
N SER A 22 13.30 1.91 -1.99
CA SER A 22 14.56 1.80 -2.75
C SER A 22 14.63 0.55 -3.63
N ALA A 23 13.90 0.54 -4.75
CA ALA A 23 13.81 -0.59 -5.67
C ALA A 23 15.12 -0.97 -6.37
N HIS A 24 16.10 -0.06 -6.41
CA HIS A 24 17.45 -0.33 -6.90
C HIS A 24 18.29 -1.19 -5.95
N ARG A 25 17.96 -1.22 -4.65
CA ARG A 25 18.61 -2.06 -3.64
C ARG A 25 17.98 -3.45 -3.59
N ILE A 26 16.66 -3.48 -3.77
CA ILE A 26 15.89 -4.72 -3.78
C ILE A 26 14.68 -4.62 -4.71
N THR A 27 14.46 -5.66 -5.51
CA THR A 27 13.30 -5.69 -6.40
C THR A 27 11.99 -5.91 -5.61
N LEU A 28 10.87 -5.47 -6.18
CA LEU A 28 9.54 -5.73 -5.62
C LEU A 28 9.25 -7.24 -5.44
N ALA A 29 9.79 -8.08 -6.34
CA ALA A 29 9.67 -9.53 -6.25
C ALA A 29 10.41 -10.08 -5.03
N GLU A 30 11.60 -9.58 -4.73
CA GLU A 30 12.37 -9.96 -3.55
C GLU A 30 11.73 -9.43 -2.27
N PHE A 31 11.25 -8.18 -2.27
CA PHE A 31 10.48 -7.63 -1.15
C PHE A 31 9.29 -8.52 -0.79
N LYS A 32 8.52 -8.94 -1.81
CA LYS A 32 7.41 -9.87 -1.62
C LYS A 32 7.85 -11.19 -1.00
N ARG A 33 8.89 -11.82 -1.55
CA ARG A 33 9.36 -13.16 -1.12
C ARG A 33 9.97 -13.16 0.28
N SER A 34 10.71 -12.12 0.62
CA SER A 34 11.55 -12.11 1.82
C SER A 34 10.92 -11.37 3.01
N TRP A 35 10.07 -10.36 2.76
CA TRP A 35 9.39 -9.60 3.82
C TRP A 35 7.89 -9.85 3.84
N ALA A 36 7.18 -9.48 2.77
CA ALA A 36 5.72 -9.42 2.81
C ALA A 36 5.08 -10.80 3.04
N ALA A 37 5.41 -11.80 2.21
CA ALA A 37 4.81 -13.13 2.28
C ALA A 37 5.24 -13.93 3.52
N ARG A 38 6.36 -13.55 4.16
CA ARG A 38 6.86 -14.19 5.39
C ARG A 38 6.32 -13.53 6.66
N HIS A 39 5.69 -12.37 6.54
CA HIS A 39 5.13 -11.69 7.69
C HIS A 39 3.98 -12.51 8.29
N LYS A 40 4.01 -12.72 9.61
CA LYS A 40 3.05 -13.57 10.33
C LYS A 40 1.57 -13.18 10.15
N TYR A 41 1.30 -11.95 9.72
CA TYR A 41 -0.05 -11.44 9.49
C TYR A 41 -0.39 -11.27 8.02
N TYR A 42 0.47 -11.69 7.10
CA TYR A 42 0.16 -11.67 5.67
C TYR A 42 -1.14 -12.44 5.39
N SER A 43 -1.99 -11.87 4.53
CA SER A 43 -3.23 -12.48 4.10
C SER A 43 -3.20 -12.79 2.61
N HIS A 44 -3.06 -11.77 1.77
CA HIS A 44 -2.97 -11.91 0.32
C HIS A 44 -2.32 -10.67 -0.31
N SER A 45 -2.11 -10.73 -1.63
CA SER A 45 -1.66 -9.60 -2.46
C SER A 45 -2.47 -9.53 -3.74
N GLY A 46 -2.60 -8.36 -4.35
CA GLY A 46 -3.20 -8.19 -5.67
C GLY A 46 -2.58 -7.02 -6.42
N ILE A 47 -2.83 -6.98 -7.73
CA ILE A 47 -2.33 -5.95 -8.63
C ILE A 47 -3.55 -5.30 -9.27
N VAL A 48 -3.60 -3.97 -9.25
CA VAL A 48 -4.65 -3.18 -9.89
C VAL A 48 -4.01 -2.08 -10.74
N ASP A 49 -4.79 -1.52 -11.65
CA ASP A 49 -4.39 -0.35 -12.42
C ASP A 49 -4.06 0.83 -11.50
N ASP A 50 -3.05 1.60 -11.88
CA ASP A 50 -2.71 2.83 -11.19
C ASP A 50 -3.81 3.87 -11.41
N THR A 51 -4.46 4.26 -10.31
CA THR A 51 -5.49 5.30 -10.31
C THR A 51 -4.91 6.69 -10.47
N PHE A 52 -3.58 6.87 -10.33
CA PHE A 52 -2.83 8.13 -10.43
C PHE A 52 -2.09 8.33 -11.77
N LYS A 53 -2.14 7.36 -12.68
CA LYS A 53 -1.31 7.34 -13.92
C LYS A 53 -1.45 8.55 -14.85
N ASN A 54 -2.54 9.29 -14.75
CA ASN A 54 -2.81 10.46 -15.60
C ASN A 54 -2.56 11.78 -14.87
N ASP A 55 -2.14 11.74 -13.62
CA ASP A 55 -1.90 12.96 -12.86
C ASP A 55 -0.56 13.56 -13.25
N PRO A 56 -0.49 14.90 -13.41
CA PRO A 56 0.79 15.56 -13.46
C PRO A 56 1.50 15.37 -12.11
N VAL A 57 2.80 15.05 -12.17
CA VAL A 57 3.66 15.09 -10.99
C VAL A 57 3.88 16.56 -10.62
N THR A 58 3.53 16.94 -9.39
CA THR A 58 3.81 18.26 -8.85
C THR A 58 5.32 18.44 -8.69
N GLU A 59 5.83 19.63 -8.99
CA GLU A 59 7.23 19.96 -8.72
C GLU A 59 7.54 19.79 -7.22
N GLY A 60 8.56 18.99 -6.90
CA GLY A 60 8.93 18.61 -5.53
C GLY A 60 8.37 17.27 -5.04
N ASP A 61 7.38 16.70 -5.73
CA ASP A 61 6.81 15.36 -5.45
C ASP A 61 7.43 14.28 -6.36
N GLU A 62 8.57 14.56 -6.99
CA GLU A 62 9.22 13.60 -7.86
C GLU A 62 9.79 12.41 -7.09
N ILE A 63 9.46 11.20 -7.56
CA ILE A 63 10.06 9.97 -7.04
C ILE A 63 11.52 9.91 -7.50
N PRO A 64 12.49 9.76 -6.58
CA PRO A 64 13.90 9.66 -6.94
C PRO A 64 14.19 8.49 -7.91
N PRO A 65 15.20 8.59 -8.78
CA PRO A 65 15.58 7.49 -9.67
C PRO A 65 15.86 6.20 -8.91
N GLY A 66 15.25 5.09 -9.35
CA GLY A 66 15.39 3.79 -8.69
C GLY A 66 14.59 3.64 -7.39
N CYS A 67 13.69 4.58 -7.09
CA CYS A 67 12.69 4.46 -6.03
C CYS A 67 11.29 4.21 -6.62
N LEU A 68 10.41 3.66 -5.78
CA LEU A 68 8.98 3.50 -6.06
C LEU A 68 8.18 4.20 -4.96
N GLU A 69 7.04 4.76 -5.31
CA GLU A 69 6.13 5.32 -4.31
C GLU A 69 5.35 4.22 -3.60
N VAL A 70 5.17 4.38 -2.29
CA VAL A 70 4.50 3.43 -1.42
C VAL A 70 3.52 4.12 -0.51
N ALA A 71 2.29 3.61 -0.46
CA ALA A 71 1.29 4.01 0.53
C ALA A 71 1.10 2.93 1.60
N TYR A 72 1.15 3.33 2.87
CA TYR A 72 0.75 2.49 4.00
C TYR A 72 -0.58 2.94 4.58
N LEU A 73 -1.55 2.02 4.60
CA LEU A 73 -2.90 2.24 5.11
C LEU A 73 -3.08 1.47 6.43
N PRO A 74 -2.83 2.10 7.59
CA PRO A 74 -3.03 1.47 8.89
C PRO A 74 -4.51 1.26 9.21
N ARG A 75 -4.87 0.13 9.83
CA ARG A 75 -6.24 -0.13 10.33
C ARG A 75 -7.32 0.00 9.25
N VAL A 76 -6.98 -0.26 7.99
CA VAL A 76 -7.91 -0.18 6.84
C VAL A 76 -8.86 -1.38 6.77
N PHE A 77 -8.49 -2.50 7.41
CA PHE A 77 -9.34 -3.68 7.52
C PHE A 77 -10.01 -3.80 8.89
N GLN A 78 -11.16 -4.47 8.93
CA GLN A 78 -11.83 -4.88 10.16
C GLN A 78 -10.85 -5.58 11.11
N ASN A 79 -10.98 -5.32 12.41
CA ASN A 79 -10.09 -5.82 13.47
C ASN A 79 -8.64 -5.28 13.42
N GLY A 80 -8.40 -4.16 12.72
CA GLY A 80 -7.13 -3.43 12.78
C GLY A 80 -6.05 -3.92 11.81
N GLY A 81 -6.44 -4.62 10.73
CA GLY A 81 -5.53 -4.99 9.66
C GLY A 81 -5.03 -3.79 8.85
N SER A 82 -3.93 -3.96 8.11
CA SER A 82 -3.27 -2.90 7.36
C SER A 82 -2.92 -3.34 5.94
N ALA A 83 -2.61 -2.36 5.07
CA ALA A 83 -2.18 -2.63 3.69
C ALA A 83 -0.96 -1.77 3.32
N ILE A 84 -0.12 -2.32 2.43
CA ILE A 84 0.99 -1.63 1.77
C ILE A 84 0.70 -1.66 0.27
N GLY A 85 0.61 -0.51 -0.38
CA GLY A 85 0.47 -0.37 -1.83
C GLY A 85 1.78 0.16 -2.41
N ILE A 86 2.38 -0.54 -3.38
CA ILE A 86 3.60 -0.11 -4.06
C ILE A 86 3.24 0.22 -5.50
N ARG A 87 3.44 1.48 -5.91
CA ARG A 87 3.14 1.97 -7.26
C ARG A 87 4.33 1.74 -8.18
N SER A 88 4.08 1.12 -9.33
CA SER A 88 5.11 0.79 -10.32
C SER A 88 4.54 0.92 -11.73
N ALA A 89 5.16 1.81 -12.52
CA ALA A 89 4.74 2.17 -13.88
C ALA A 89 3.26 2.56 -13.96
N ASN A 90 2.38 1.61 -14.30
CA ASN A 90 0.95 1.83 -14.49
C ASN A 90 0.08 0.97 -13.57
N SER A 91 0.65 0.44 -12.49
CA SER A 91 -0.04 -0.48 -11.58
C SER A 91 0.30 -0.21 -10.12
N ILE A 92 -0.58 -0.64 -9.23
CA ILE A 92 -0.37 -0.64 -7.79
C ILE A 92 -0.43 -2.09 -7.29
N HIS A 93 0.65 -2.51 -6.65
CA HIS A 93 0.77 -3.82 -6.01
C HIS A 93 0.41 -3.70 -4.53
N TRP A 94 -0.74 -4.27 -4.14
CA TRP A 94 -1.22 -4.28 -2.77
C TRP A 94 -0.80 -5.54 -2.02
N PHE A 95 -0.31 -5.36 -0.80
CA PHE A 95 -0.05 -6.41 0.18
C PHE A 95 -0.95 -6.17 1.40
N CYS A 96 -1.78 -7.16 1.73
CA CYS A 96 -2.82 -7.02 2.75
C CYS A 96 -2.51 -7.89 3.97
N PHE A 97 -2.66 -7.32 5.16
CA PHE A 97 -2.29 -7.93 6.43
C PHE A 97 -3.44 -7.91 7.43
N ARG A 98 -3.62 -9.02 8.16
CA ARG A 98 -4.67 -9.19 9.19
C ARG A 98 -4.48 -8.31 10.43
N LYS A 99 -3.26 -7.82 10.65
CA LYS A 99 -2.93 -6.84 11.69
C LYS A 99 -2.00 -5.78 11.09
N SER A 100 -1.55 -4.84 11.92
CA SER A 100 -0.52 -3.87 11.56
C SER A 100 0.72 -4.55 10.97
N ALA A 101 1.21 -4.01 9.85
CA ALA A 101 2.46 -4.34 9.20
C ALA A 101 3.48 -3.20 9.35
N ASN A 102 3.27 -2.29 10.31
CA ASN A 102 4.17 -1.15 10.52
C ASN A 102 5.62 -1.59 10.74
N SER A 103 5.82 -2.65 11.54
CA SER A 103 7.13 -3.23 11.78
C SER A 103 7.81 -3.75 10.52
N LEU A 104 7.06 -4.05 9.47
CA LEU A 104 7.65 -4.45 8.19
C LEU A 104 8.30 -3.25 7.52
N ILE A 105 7.63 -2.09 7.51
CA ILE A 105 8.17 -0.84 6.97
C ILE A 105 9.36 -0.39 7.81
N ASP A 106 9.17 -0.32 9.14
CA ASP A 106 10.18 0.23 10.06
C ASP A 106 11.48 -0.59 10.12
N ASN A 107 11.41 -1.91 9.88
CA ASN A 107 12.56 -2.82 10.02
C ASN A 107 13.02 -3.42 8.69
N ALA A 108 12.45 -3.01 7.56
CA ALA A 108 12.91 -3.48 6.26
C ALA A 108 14.22 -2.77 5.91
N ILE A 109 15.31 -3.53 5.96
CA ILE A 109 16.66 -3.10 5.62
C ILE A 109 17.23 -3.95 4.47
N ASP A 110 18.15 -3.39 3.70
CA ASP A 110 18.89 -4.13 2.68
C ASP A 110 20.03 -4.98 3.28
N LEU A 111 20.85 -5.58 2.41
CA LEU A 111 22.03 -6.36 2.81
C LEU A 111 23.13 -5.51 3.46
N HIS A 112 23.10 -4.19 3.29
CA HIS A 112 24.01 -3.22 3.88
C HIS A 112 23.45 -2.61 5.17
N SER A 113 22.32 -3.12 5.67
CA SER A 113 21.60 -2.61 6.85
C SER A 113 21.01 -1.21 6.68
N GLU A 114 20.79 -0.79 5.44
CA GLU A 114 20.19 0.49 5.13
C GLU A 114 18.66 0.37 5.00
N PRO A 115 17.88 1.35 5.48
CA PRO A 115 16.42 1.34 5.35
C PRO A 115 15.96 1.23 3.89
N LEU A 116 14.92 0.42 3.68
CA LEU A 116 14.29 0.26 2.37
C LEU A 116 13.17 1.25 2.09
N PHE A 117 12.59 1.81 3.14
CA PHE A 117 11.49 2.78 3.07
C PHE A 117 11.93 4.09 3.71
N ASP A 118 11.84 5.18 2.96
CA ASP A 118 12.03 6.54 3.44
C ASP A 118 10.68 7.25 3.46
N MET A 119 10.27 7.79 4.60
CA MET A 119 8.96 8.42 4.76
C MET A 119 9.00 9.86 4.25
N VAL A 120 8.13 10.18 3.29
CA VAL A 120 8.18 11.49 2.61
C VAL A 120 6.96 12.35 2.86
N ALA A 121 5.80 11.75 3.11
CA ALA A 121 4.58 12.51 3.33
C ALA A 121 3.55 11.75 4.17
N SER A 122 2.53 12.50 4.60
CA SER A 122 1.36 11.98 5.28
C SER A 122 0.11 12.62 4.69
N VAL A 123 -0.85 11.78 4.30
CA VAL A 123 -2.12 12.21 3.71
C VAL A 123 -3.21 11.98 4.73
N GLU A 124 -3.74 13.07 5.28
CA GLU A 124 -4.85 13.03 6.22
C GLU A 124 -6.18 12.98 5.47
N LYS A 125 -7.17 12.36 6.10
CA LYS A 125 -8.54 12.42 5.59
C LYS A 125 -9.14 13.78 5.95
N ASN A 126 -9.29 14.64 4.96
CA ASN A 126 -10.06 15.86 5.11
C ASN A 126 -11.58 15.52 5.06
N PRO A 127 -12.39 15.91 6.07
CA PRO A 127 -13.84 15.73 6.04
C PRO A 127 -14.53 16.48 4.89
N GLU A 128 -13.92 17.56 4.42
CA GLU A 128 -14.43 18.40 3.33
C GLU A 128 -13.99 17.92 1.94
N ASP A 129 -13.02 17.00 1.89
CA ASP A 129 -12.55 16.43 0.63
C ASP A 129 -13.54 15.38 0.11
N TYR A 130 -14.05 15.68 -1.07
CA TYR A 130 -14.93 14.81 -1.83
C TYR A 130 -14.17 13.63 -2.48
N TYR A 131 -14.93 12.79 -3.20
CA TYR A 131 -14.37 11.81 -4.13
C TYR A 131 -13.31 12.45 -5.03
N GLY A 132 -12.11 11.87 -5.06
CA GLY A 132 -11.00 12.34 -5.90
C GLY A 132 -9.77 12.82 -5.14
N SER A 133 -9.83 13.04 -3.82
CA SER A 133 -8.62 13.34 -3.05
C SER A 133 -7.63 12.17 -3.07
N GLU A 134 -6.34 12.45 -2.89
CA GLU A 134 -5.31 11.42 -2.83
C GLU A 134 -5.62 10.35 -1.77
N HIS A 135 -6.08 10.78 -0.59
CA HIS A 135 -6.49 9.86 0.47
C HIS A 135 -7.61 8.91 0.00
N TRP A 136 -8.61 9.44 -0.70
CA TRP A 136 -9.70 8.63 -1.25
C TRP A 136 -9.19 7.67 -2.33
N ARG A 137 -8.32 8.12 -3.23
CA ARG A 137 -7.81 7.32 -4.36
C ARG A 137 -6.96 6.14 -3.92
N TRP A 138 -6.10 6.33 -2.92
CA TRP A 138 -5.36 5.22 -2.29
C TRP A 138 -6.31 4.20 -1.67
N TYR A 139 -7.32 4.67 -0.94
CA TYR A 139 -8.33 3.79 -0.35
C TYR A 139 -9.15 3.03 -1.43
N GLU A 140 -9.52 3.70 -2.52
CA GLU A 140 -10.32 3.14 -3.60
C GLU A 140 -9.53 2.08 -4.37
N SER A 141 -8.26 2.34 -4.69
CA SER A 141 -7.37 1.37 -5.34
C SER A 141 -7.27 0.07 -4.52
N LEU A 142 -7.17 0.16 -3.18
CA LEU A 142 -7.20 -1.03 -2.33
C LEU A 142 -8.54 -1.77 -2.39
N ARG A 143 -9.66 -1.06 -2.51
CA ARG A 143 -10.99 -1.67 -2.64
C ARG A 143 -11.09 -2.47 -3.93
N ALA A 144 -10.65 -1.92 -5.06
CA ALA A 144 -10.60 -2.64 -6.33
C ALA A 144 -9.78 -3.94 -6.21
N CYS A 145 -8.66 -3.89 -5.47
CA CYS A 145 -7.84 -5.07 -5.20
C CYS A 145 -8.58 -6.14 -4.37
N GLN A 146 -9.36 -5.73 -3.37
CA GLN A 146 -10.17 -6.66 -2.55
C GLN A 146 -11.26 -7.33 -3.39
N GLU A 147 -11.96 -6.56 -4.23
CA GLU A 147 -13.03 -7.08 -5.09
C GLU A 147 -12.50 -8.09 -6.11
N ALA A 148 -11.37 -7.80 -6.75
CA ALA A 148 -10.70 -8.74 -7.64
C ALA A 148 -10.28 -10.03 -6.93
N HIS A 149 -9.80 -9.95 -5.69
CA HIS A 149 -9.44 -11.13 -4.90
C HIS A 149 -10.68 -11.97 -4.53
N MET A 150 -11.78 -11.33 -4.10
CA MET A 150 -13.02 -12.03 -3.76
C MET A 150 -13.62 -12.75 -4.97
N GLY A 151 -13.61 -12.13 -6.15
CA GLY A 151 -14.05 -12.77 -7.40
C GLY A 151 -13.29 -14.07 -7.70
N GLN A 152 -11.97 -14.07 -7.53
CA GLN A 152 -11.12 -15.25 -7.73
C GLN A 152 -11.34 -16.37 -6.70
N VAL A 153 -11.80 -16.04 -5.50
CA VAL A 153 -12.06 -17.02 -4.44
C VAL A 153 -13.42 -17.69 -4.62
N CYS A 154 -14.42 -16.98 -5.16
CA CYS A 154 -15.76 -17.52 -5.41
C CYS A 154 -15.83 -18.47 -6.62
N GLU A 155 -14.85 -18.43 -7.53
CA GLU A 155 -14.78 -19.30 -8.73
C GLU A 155 -14.10 -20.66 -8.49
N LYS A 156 -13.78 -21.03 -7.24
CA LYS A 156 -13.13 -22.29 -6.86
C LYS A 156 -13.94 -23.10 -5.86
#